data_AF-A0A7Z7YRT7-F1
#
_entry.id   AF-A0A7Z7YRT7-F1
#
_cell.length_a   1.000
_cell.length_b   1.000
_cell.length_c   1.000
_cell.angle_alpha   90.00
_cell.angle_beta   90.00
_cell.angle_gamma   90.00
#
_symmetry.space_group_name_H-M   'P 1'
#
loop_
_entity.id
_entity.type
_entity.pdbx_description
1 polymer ?
#
loop_
_entity_poly.entity_id
_entity_poly.type
_entity_poly.pdbx_seq_one_letter_code
_entity_poly.pdbx_strand_id
1 'polypeptide(L)'
;GAMVTTFGVGELSAVNGIAGSYAERVPVIAITGAPTRAVEQEGKYVHHSLGEGTFDDYRKMFEPITTAQAYITPDNATTEIPRVINTALQQRRPVHIHLPIDVALTEIEISNPFKPEVEPQKNVQSYI
;
A
#
# COMPACT_ATOMS: atom_id res chain seq x y z
N GLY A 1 10.03 -0.65 -7.10
CA GLY A 1 9.04 -0.42 -8.19
C GLY A 1 7.68 -0.10 -7.59
N ALA A 2 6.70 0.24 -8.41
CA ALA A 2 5.31 0.42 -7.98
C ALA A 2 4.36 -0.29 -8.95
N MET A 3 3.26 -0.83 -8.43
CA MET A 3 2.17 -1.37 -9.25
C MET A 3 0.83 -0.87 -8.74
N VAL A 4 -0.12 -0.72 -9.65
CA VAL A 4 -1.49 -0.27 -9.35
C VAL A 4 -2.46 -1.33 -9.83
N THR A 5 -3.40 -1.71 -8.97
CA THR A 5 -4.45 -2.69 -9.25
C THR A 5 -5.81 -2.17 -8.81
N THR A 6 -6.87 -2.80 -9.32
CA THR A 6 -8.24 -2.57 -8.85
C THR A 6 -8.54 -3.47 -7.64
N PHE A 7 -9.47 -3.04 -6.80
CA PHE A 7 -9.97 -3.76 -5.63
C PHE A 7 -10.48 -5.17 -5.96
N GLY A 8 -10.15 -6.12 -5.08
CA GLY A 8 -10.55 -7.52 -5.17
C GLY A 8 -9.80 -8.29 -6.25
N VAL A 9 -10.31 -8.29 -7.47
CA VAL A 9 -9.78 -9.19 -8.53
C VAL A 9 -8.34 -8.84 -8.95
N GLY A 10 -8.00 -7.56 -8.96
CA GLY A 10 -6.68 -7.10 -9.35
C GLY A 10 -5.63 -7.44 -8.29
N GLU A 11 -5.87 -7.02 -7.05
CA GLU A 11 -4.93 -7.23 -5.95
C GLU A 11 -4.74 -8.71 -5.60
N LEU A 12 -5.81 -9.52 -5.63
CA LEU A 12 -5.70 -10.96 -5.39
C LEU A 12 -4.89 -11.68 -6.48
N SER A 13 -5.00 -11.24 -7.74
CA SER A 13 -4.17 -11.76 -8.82
C SER A 13 -2.69 -11.41 -8.64
N ALA A 14 -2.40 -10.28 -7.98
CA ALA A 14 -1.04 -9.81 -7.72
C ALA A 14 -0.36 -10.47 -6.51
N VAL A 15 -1.11 -11.21 -5.66
CA VAL A 15 -0.62 -11.81 -4.42
C VAL A 15 0.67 -12.62 -4.64
N ASN A 16 0.74 -13.44 -5.68
CA ASN A 16 1.93 -14.24 -5.96
C ASN A 16 3.17 -13.37 -6.25
N GLY A 17 3.01 -12.30 -7.04
CA GLY A 17 4.10 -11.38 -7.35
C GLY A 17 4.58 -10.59 -6.13
N ILE A 18 3.66 -10.21 -5.24
CA ILE A 18 3.99 -9.51 -3.99
C ILE A 18 4.66 -10.45 -2.99
N ALA A 19 4.18 -11.69 -2.85
CA ALA A 19 4.83 -12.71 -2.04
C ALA A 19 6.25 -13.00 -2.54
N GLY A 20 6.46 -13.11 -3.86
CA GLY A 20 7.79 -13.24 -4.46
C GLY A 20 8.68 -12.02 -4.16
N SER A 21 8.13 -10.81 -4.28
CA SER A 21 8.85 -9.57 -3.93
C SER A 21 9.25 -9.54 -2.45
N TYR A 22 8.39 -10.04 -1.56
CA TYR A 22 8.71 -10.22 -0.16
C TYR A 22 9.86 -11.22 0.03
N ALA A 23 9.79 -12.40 -0.59
CA ALA A 23 10.83 -13.42 -0.48
C ALA A 23 12.21 -12.90 -0.95
N GLU A 24 12.24 -12.22 -2.10
CA GLU A 24 13.45 -11.77 -2.78
C GLU A 24 13.96 -10.39 -2.32
N ARG A 25 13.36 -9.83 -1.26
CA ARG A 25 13.70 -8.49 -0.74
C ARG A 25 13.65 -7.39 -1.81
N VAL A 26 12.57 -7.37 -2.59
CA VAL A 26 12.31 -6.35 -3.61
C VAL A 26 11.31 -5.32 -3.06
N PRO A 27 11.68 -4.02 -3.00
CA PRO A 27 10.78 -2.97 -2.53
C PRO A 27 9.74 -2.62 -3.61
N VAL A 28 8.58 -3.27 -3.54
CA VAL A 28 7.42 -2.99 -4.39
C VAL A 28 6.34 -2.26 -3.60
N ILE A 29 5.92 -1.08 -4.06
CA ILE A 29 4.77 -0.37 -3.53
C ILE A 29 3.54 -0.87 -4.30
N ALA A 30 2.72 -1.71 -3.66
CA ALA A 30 1.47 -2.20 -4.23
C ALA A 30 0.34 -1.23 -3.86
N ILE A 31 -0.34 -0.68 -4.87
CA ILE A 31 -1.44 0.27 -4.69
C ILE A 31 -2.72 -0.39 -5.20
N THR A 32 -3.73 -0.51 -4.33
CA THR A 32 -5.08 -0.95 -4.69
C THR A 32 -5.98 0.28 -4.72
N GLY A 33 -6.55 0.59 -5.89
CA GLY A 33 -7.66 1.54 -5.99
C GLY A 33 -8.93 0.89 -5.46
N ALA A 34 -9.63 1.56 -4.55
CA ALA A 34 -10.74 1.00 -3.78
C ALA A 34 -12.07 1.75 -3.98
N PRO A 35 -13.21 1.16 -3.60
CA PRO A 35 -14.51 1.84 -3.57
C PRO A 35 -14.48 3.12 -2.73
N THR A 36 -15.51 3.94 -2.84
CA THR A 36 -15.58 5.14 -2.00
C THR A 36 -15.71 4.77 -0.52
N ARG A 37 -15.16 5.60 0.36
CA ARG A 37 -15.28 5.38 1.82
C ARG A 37 -16.74 5.22 2.28
N ALA A 38 -17.66 5.99 1.70
CA ALA A 38 -19.09 5.89 2.01
C ALA A 38 -19.67 4.52 1.63
N VAL A 39 -19.29 3.97 0.47
CA VAL A 39 -19.75 2.64 0.03
C VAL A 39 -19.22 1.54 0.94
N GLU A 40 -17.95 1.62 1.35
CA GLU A 40 -17.35 0.67 2.29
C GLU A 40 -18.03 0.74 3.67
N GLN A 41 -18.28 1.96 4.20
CA GLN A 41 -18.93 2.18 5.50
C GLN A 41 -20.38 1.68 5.54
N GLU A 42 -21.11 1.81 4.43
CA GLU A 42 -22.48 1.33 4.32
C GLU A 42 -22.58 -0.19 4.13
N GLY A 43 -21.45 -0.90 4.00
CA GLY A 43 -21.43 -2.35 3.82
C GLY A 43 -22.15 -2.81 2.55
N LYS A 44 -22.21 -1.94 1.52
CA LYS A 44 -22.98 -2.20 0.30
C LYS A 44 -22.40 -3.38 -0.49
N TYR A 45 -23.25 -4.03 -1.28
CA TYR A 45 -22.78 -4.98 -2.28
C TYR A 45 -22.02 -4.23 -3.37
N VAL A 46 -20.74 -4.56 -3.52
CA VAL A 46 -19.86 -3.98 -4.53
C VAL A 46 -19.31 -5.08 -5.42
N HIS A 47 -19.32 -4.86 -6.73
CA HIS A 47 -18.65 -5.74 -7.68
C HIS A 47 -17.17 -5.88 -7.30
N HIS A 48 -16.71 -7.13 -7.18
CA HIS A 48 -15.37 -7.52 -6.69
C HIS A 48 -15.15 -7.50 -5.18
N SER A 49 -16.18 -7.31 -4.36
CA SER A 49 -16.16 -7.67 -2.93
C SER A 49 -16.54 -9.14 -2.70
N LEU A 50 -16.33 -9.65 -1.49
CA LEU A 50 -16.83 -10.98 -1.10
C LEU A 50 -18.35 -11.02 -0.87
N GLY A 51 -19.03 -9.86 -0.88
CA GLY A 51 -20.47 -9.78 -0.64
C GLY A 51 -20.87 -9.91 0.83
N GLU A 52 -19.91 -9.86 1.76
CA GLU A 52 -20.15 -10.05 3.21
C GLU A 52 -20.28 -8.72 3.96
N GLY A 53 -20.32 -7.58 3.25
CA GLY A 53 -20.34 -6.24 3.85
C GLY A 53 -19.01 -5.80 4.47
N THR A 54 -17.97 -6.64 4.39
CA THR A 54 -16.60 -6.34 4.80
C THR A 54 -15.73 -6.01 3.59
N PHE A 55 -14.90 -4.97 3.74
CA PHE A 55 -14.00 -4.48 2.68
C PHE A 55 -12.51 -4.61 3.03
N ASP A 56 -12.21 -5.14 4.21
CA ASP A 56 -10.85 -5.24 4.73
C ASP A 56 -10.18 -6.59 4.44
N ASP A 57 -10.94 -7.56 3.91
CA ASP A 57 -10.48 -8.94 3.75
C ASP A 57 -9.24 -9.05 2.85
N TYR A 58 -9.22 -8.30 1.74
CA TYR A 58 -8.11 -8.34 0.80
C TYR A 58 -6.86 -7.69 1.39
N ARG A 59 -7.00 -6.60 2.16
CA ARG A 59 -5.88 -6.00 2.88
C ARG A 59 -5.30 -6.96 3.91
N LYS A 60 -6.13 -7.68 4.67
CA LYS A 60 -5.66 -8.73 5.60
C LYS A 60 -4.89 -9.85 4.89
N MET A 61 -5.28 -10.23 3.67
CA MET A 61 -4.54 -11.23 2.88
C MET A 61 -3.14 -10.75 2.48
N PHE A 62 -2.91 -9.44 2.38
CA PHE A 62 -1.60 -8.86 2.09
C PHE A 62 -0.71 -8.73 3.33
N GLU A 63 -1.26 -8.79 4.54
CA GLU A 63 -0.51 -8.58 5.80
C GLU A 63 0.73 -9.49 5.94
N PRO A 64 0.64 -10.83 5.74
CA PRO A 64 1.81 -11.70 5.90
C PRO A 64 2.88 -11.53 4.81
N ILE A 65 2.55 -10.86 3.71
CA ILE A 65 3.43 -10.70 2.53
C ILE A 65 3.83 -9.24 2.28
N THR A 66 3.56 -8.34 3.24
CA THR A 66 3.98 -6.94 3.20
C THR A 66 4.55 -6.52 4.55
N THR A 67 5.41 -5.50 4.55
CA THR A 67 6.04 -4.98 5.79
C THR A 67 5.30 -3.80 6.40
N ALA A 68 4.47 -3.14 5.60
CA ALA A 68 3.57 -2.10 6.04
C ALA A 68 2.36 -2.04 5.12
N GLN A 69 1.24 -1.62 5.69
CA GLN A 69 0.01 -1.33 4.98
C GLN A 69 -0.49 0.04 5.39
N ALA A 70 -1.23 0.71 4.51
CA ALA A 70 -1.93 1.95 4.83
C ALA A 70 -3.27 2.01 4.11
N TYR A 71 -4.32 2.33 4.86
CA TYR A 71 -5.60 2.80 4.31
C TYR A 71 -5.57 4.33 4.27
N ILE A 72 -5.65 4.91 3.07
CA ILE A 72 -5.44 6.34 2.89
C ILE A 72 -6.74 7.11 3.07
N THR A 73 -6.66 8.18 3.84
CA THR A 73 -7.70 9.20 4.03
C THR A 73 -7.11 10.57 3.71
N PRO A 74 -7.91 11.62 3.46
CA PRO A 74 -7.39 12.95 3.22
C PRO A 74 -6.51 13.45 4.36
N ASP A 75 -6.88 13.13 5.60
CA ASP A 75 -6.19 13.59 6.81
C ASP A 75 -4.83 12.91 7.04
N ASN A 76 -4.65 11.68 6.54
CA ASN A 76 -3.43 10.90 6.78
C ASN A 76 -2.52 10.77 5.55
N ALA A 77 -2.96 11.22 4.36
CA ALA A 77 -2.23 11.00 3.12
C ALA A 77 -0.80 11.57 3.16
N THR A 78 -0.62 12.73 3.80
CA THR A 78 0.68 13.41 3.92
C THR A 78 1.64 12.70 4.88
N THR A 79 1.16 11.81 5.74
CA THR A 79 1.99 11.06 6.71
C THR A 79 2.15 9.59 6.35
N GLU A 80 1.06 8.92 5.94
CA GLU A 80 1.04 7.49 5.69
C GLU A 80 1.75 7.12 4.38
N ILE A 81 1.58 7.90 3.31
CA ILE A 81 2.24 7.63 2.03
C ILE A 81 3.78 7.70 2.18
N PRO A 82 4.37 8.78 2.77
CA PRO A 82 5.79 8.79 3.09
C PRO A 82 6.24 7.60 3.96
N ARG A 83 5.49 7.28 5.02
CA ARG A 83 5.82 6.20 5.95
C ARG A 83 5.94 4.85 5.24
N VAL A 84 4.97 4.50 4.40
CA VAL A 84 5.00 3.20 3.70
C VAL A 84 6.09 3.17 2.63
N ILE A 85 6.33 4.29 1.92
CA ILE A 85 7.43 4.37 0.94
C ILE A 85 8.79 4.18 1.64
N ASN A 86 9.04 4.91 2.73
CA ASN A 86 10.27 4.76 3.50
C ASN A 86 10.42 3.34 4.06
N THR A 87 9.33 2.76 4.58
CA THR A 87 9.33 1.37 5.08
C THR A 87 9.75 0.39 3.99
N ALA A 88 9.19 0.52 2.78
CA ALA A 88 9.53 -0.34 1.65
C ALA A 88 11.03 -0.26 1.33
N LEU A 89 11.58 0.96 1.28
CA LEU A 89 12.99 1.23 0.97
C LEU A 89 13.92 0.69 2.05
N GLN A 90 13.63 0.96 3.33
CA GLN A 90 14.44 0.55 4.48
C GLN A 90 14.44 -0.98 4.65
N GLN A 91 13.26 -1.60 4.60
CA GLN A 91 13.12 -3.05 4.78
C GLN A 91 13.49 -3.84 3.52
N ARG A 92 13.62 -3.14 2.38
CA ARG A 92 13.75 -3.74 1.04
C ARG A 92 12.67 -4.79 0.81
N ARG A 93 11.43 -4.46 1.13
CA ARG A 93 10.30 -5.40 1.09
C ARG A 93 9.05 -4.68 0.60
N PRO A 94 8.05 -5.40 0.09
CA PRO A 94 6.85 -4.77 -0.40
C PRO A 94 6.00 -4.16 0.73
N VAL A 95 5.20 -3.19 0.34
CA VAL A 95 4.19 -2.51 1.17
C VAL A 95 2.90 -2.38 0.37
N HIS A 96 1.78 -2.21 1.06
CA HIS A 96 0.46 -2.08 0.45
C HIS A 96 -0.20 -0.73 0.78
N ILE A 97 -0.81 -0.10 -0.21
CA ILE A 97 -1.60 1.11 -0.07
C ILE A 97 -3.01 0.82 -0.59
N HIS A 98 -3.99 0.96 0.28
CA HIS A 98 -5.41 0.93 -0.07
C HIS A 98 -5.90 2.37 -0.24
N LEU A 99 -6.29 2.74 -1.46
CA LEU A 99 -6.61 4.12 -1.83
C LEU A 99 -8.05 4.21 -2.35
N PRO A 100 -9.01 4.64 -1.50
CA PRO A 100 -10.39 4.90 -1.93
C PRO A 100 -10.45 5.96 -3.03
N ILE A 101 -11.32 5.75 -4.03
CA ILE A 101 -11.39 6.65 -5.19
C ILE A 101 -11.83 8.08 -4.84
N ASP A 102 -12.67 8.27 -3.82
CA ASP A 102 -13.04 9.61 -3.35
C ASP A 102 -11.83 10.35 -2.75
N VAL A 103 -10.93 9.62 -2.08
CA VAL A 103 -9.70 10.17 -1.52
C VAL A 103 -8.70 10.50 -2.63
N ALA A 104 -8.56 9.63 -3.63
CA ALA A 104 -7.70 9.88 -4.80
C ALA A 104 -8.07 11.14 -5.59
N LEU A 105 -9.35 11.56 -5.54
CA LEU A 105 -9.88 12.75 -6.20
C LEU A 105 -9.87 14.00 -5.29
N THR A 106 -9.46 13.86 -4.03
CA THR A 106 -9.41 14.97 -3.07
C THR A 106 -8.07 15.68 -3.16
N GLU A 107 -8.09 17.02 -3.26
CA GLU A 107 -6.88 17.84 -3.17
C GLU A 107 -6.38 17.91 -1.72
N ILE A 108 -5.06 17.84 -1.55
CA ILE A 108 -4.39 17.99 -0.25
C ILE A 108 -3.27 19.01 -0.35
N GLU A 109 -3.03 19.74 0.73
CA GLU A 109 -1.88 20.64 0.81
C GLU A 109 -0.61 19.87 1.18
N ILE A 110 0.48 20.15 0.45
CA ILE A 110 1.80 19.58 0.73
C ILE A 110 2.74 20.73 1.07
N SER A 111 3.01 20.93 2.36
CA SER A 111 3.92 21.99 2.81
C SER A 111 5.38 21.69 2.47
N ASN A 112 5.77 20.40 2.52
CA ASN A 112 7.12 19.94 2.24
C ASN A 112 7.08 18.74 1.27
N PRO A 113 7.72 18.82 0.09
CA PRO A 113 7.81 17.69 -0.81
C PRO A 113 8.50 16.48 -0.14
N PHE A 114 7.94 15.29 -0.32
CA PHE A 114 8.52 14.06 0.19
C PHE A 114 9.94 13.84 -0.37
N LYS A 115 10.86 13.52 0.53
CA LYS A 115 12.22 13.05 0.21
C LYS A 115 12.42 11.70 0.87
N PRO A 116 12.78 10.64 0.11
CA PRO A 116 13.05 9.34 0.69
C PRO A 116 14.13 9.40 1.77
N GLU A 117 13.89 8.73 2.88
CA GLU A 117 14.90 8.48 3.90
C GLU A 117 15.85 7.39 3.39
N VAL A 118 16.89 7.81 2.66
CA VAL A 118 17.94 6.90 2.22
C VAL A 118 18.86 6.67 3.41
N GLU A 119 18.88 5.45 3.96
CA GLU A 119 19.93 5.08 4.91
C GLU A 119 21.29 5.23 4.19
N PRO A 120 22.29 5.89 4.82
CA PRO A 120 23.63 5.90 4.27
C PRO A 120 24.09 4.45 4.11
N GLN A 121 24.54 4.08 2.90
CA GLN A 121 25.08 2.75 2.65
C GLN A 121 26.13 2.46 3.72
N LYS A 122 25.89 1.47 4.58
CA LYS A 122 26.91 0.97 5.49
C LYS A 122 28.11 0.57 4.63
N ASN A 123 29.25 1.21 4.89
CA ASN A 123 30.45 0.96 4.13
C ASN A 123 30.80 -0.52 4.28
N VAL A 124 30.65 -1.31 3.21
CA VAL A 124 30.84 -2.77 3.25
C VAL A 124 32.28 -3.14 3.64
N GLN A 125 33.22 -2.19 3.49
CA GLN A 125 34.60 -2.29 3.99
C GLN A 125 34.71 -2.38 5.52
N SER A 126 33.64 -2.12 6.30
CA SER A 126 33.66 -2.35 7.75
C SER A 126 33.39 -3.81 8.14
N TYR A 127 33.09 -4.68 7.17
CA TYR A 127 32.81 -6.11 7.36
C TYR A 127 33.93 -7.03 6.83
N ILE A 128 35.02 -6.44 6.33
CA ILE A 128 36.24 -7.12 5.85
C ILE A 128 37.40 -6.62 6.70
#